data_AF-A0A1V3JSR4-F1
#
_entry.id   AF-A0A1V3JSR4-F1
#
_cell.length_a   1.000
_cell.length_b   1.000
_cell.length_c   1.000
_cell.angle_alpha   90.00
_cell.angle_beta   90.00
_cell.angle_gamma   90.00
#
_symmetry.space_group_name_H-M   'P 1'
#
loop_
_entity.id
_entity.type
_entity.pdbx_description
1 polymer ?
#
loop_
_entity_poly.entity_id
_entity_poly.type
_entity_poly.pdbx_seq_one_letter_code
_entity_poly.pdbx_strand_id
1 'polypeptide(L)'
;MNLNVVDYLIRHKNERYIISAAVKKVSRNRLVRHIAFYINIDERLINISKDIANVIDEKIQNNGSSNVIVIKGCGSDMVFEILYRFFNRLSVTVPSNGIYTYQLI
;
A
#
# COMPACT_ATOMS: atom_id res chain seq x y z
N MET A 1 6.30 0.70 -20.88
CA MET A 1 4.96 0.11 -20.66
C MET A 1 4.42 0.66 -19.35
N ASN A 2 3.36 1.47 -19.38
CA ASN A 2 2.68 1.88 -18.15
C ASN A 2 1.82 0.71 -17.69
N LEU A 3 2.33 -0.08 -16.74
CA LEU A 3 1.56 -1.15 -16.12
C LEU A 3 0.45 -0.52 -15.27
N ASN A 4 -0.80 -0.74 -15.62
CA ASN A 4 -1.91 -0.45 -14.72
C ASN A 4 -1.97 -1.57 -13.67
N VAL A 5 -1.50 -1.28 -12.46
CA VAL A 5 -1.42 -2.25 -11.37
C VAL A 5 -2.79 -2.81 -11.01
N VAL A 6 -3.85 -2.01 -11.10
CA VAL A 6 -5.22 -2.46 -10.83
C VAL A 6 -5.65 -3.53 -11.82
N ASP A 7 -5.43 -3.29 -13.12
CA ASP A 7 -5.77 -4.27 -14.16
C ASP A 7 -4.95 -5.56 -14.01
N TYR A 8 -3.67 -5.43 -13.63
CA TYR A 8 -2.79 -6.56 -13.38
C TYR A 8 -3.33 -7.44 -12.22
N LEU A 9 -3.69 -6.82 -11.10
CA LEU A 9 -4.24 -7.51 -9.92
C LEU A 9 -5.57 -8.21 -10.21
N ILE A 10 -6.43 -7.61 -11.03
CA ILE A 10 -7.72 -8.21 -11.41
C ILE A 10 -7.49 -9.42 -12.32
N ARG A 11 -6.58 -9.33 -13.30
CA ARG A 11 -6.28 -10.42 -14.23
C ARG A 11 -5.67 -11.62 -13.53
N HIS A 12 -4.80 -11.38 -12.55
CA HIS A 12 -4.09 -12.42 -11.80
C HIS A 12 -4.71 -12.66 -10.42
N LYS A 13 -6.01 -12.38 -10.21
CA LYS A 13 -6.68 -12.35 -8.89
C LYS A 13 -6.54 -13.60 -8.00
N ASN A 14 -6.10 -14.73 -8.58
CA ASN A 14 -5.89 -16.01 -7.89
C ASN A 14 -4.41 -16.25 -7.53
N GLU A 15 -3.50 -15.35 -7.89
CA GLU A 15 -2.08 -15.45 -7.60
C GLU A 15 -1.72 -14.83 -6.26
N ARG A 16 -0.57 -15.25 -5.71
CA ARG A 16 -0.04 -14.68 -4.48
C ARG A 16 0.81 -13.46 -4.79
N TYR A 17 0.52 -12.36 -4.11
CA TYR A 17 1.29 -11.13 -4.21
C TYR A 17 2.05 -10.84 -2.93
N ILE A 18 3.22 -10.24 -3.07
CA ILE A 18 3.94 -9.66 -1.95
C ILE A 18 3.73 -8.15 -2.00
N ILE A 19 3.00 -7.65 -1.01
CA ILE A 19 2.88 -6.21 -0.76
C ILE A 19 3.71 -5.85 0.47
N SER A 20 4.56 -4.85 0.30
CA SER A 20 5.40 -4.28 1.34
C SER A 20 4.89 -2.89 1.71
N ALA A 21 4.80 -2.61 3.00
CA ALA A 21 4.45 -1.30 3.52
C ALA A 21 5.67 -0.68 4.22
N ALA A 22 5.97 0.57 3.91
CA ALA A 22 7.09 1.31 4.49
C ALA A 22 6.61 2.62 5.10
N VAL A 23 6.81 2.78 6.41
CA VAL A 23 6.52 4.05 7.10
C VAL A 23 7.60 5.06 6.73
N LYS A 24 7.22 6.13 6.02
CA LYS A 24 8.14 7.19 5.58
C LYS A 24 8.24 8.34 6.56
N LYS A 25 7.19 8.57 7.35
CA LYS A 25 7.13 9.65 8.34
C LYS A 25 6.08 9.32 9.40
N VAL A 26 6.42 9.65 10.65
CA VAL A 26 5.47 9.69 11.76
C VAL A 26 5.29 11.15 12.16
N SER A 27 4.04 11.61 12.25
CA SER A 27 3.74 12.97 12.69
C SER A 27 4.11 13.17 14.16
N ARG A 28 4.35 14.42 14.57
CA ARG A 28 4.78 14.77 15.94
C ARG A 28 3.85 14.23 17.03
N ASN A 29 2.55 14.18 16.76
CA ASN A 29 1.55 13.63 17.68
C ASN A 29 1.54 12.09 17.75
N ARG A 30 2.35 11.38 16.95
CA ARG A 30 2.47 9.91 16.85
C ARG A 30 1.20 9.15 16.42
N LEU A 31 0.13 9.89 16.13
CA LEU A 31 -1.18 9.36 15.74
C LEU A 31 -1.40 9.36 14.22
N VAL A 32 -0.47 9.94 13.45
CA VAL A 32 -0.56 10.00 12.00
C VAL A 32 0.74 9.49 11.37
N ARG A 33 0.61 8.60 10.40
CA ARG A 33 1.73 7.98 9.67
C ARG A 33 1.55 8.18 8.17
N HIS A 34 2.68 8.38 7.50
CA HIS A 34 2.75 8.46 6.06
C HIS A 34 3.36 7.16 5.56
N ILE A 35 2.58 6.35 4.86
CA ILE A 35 2.98 4.99 4.46
C ILE A 35 3.06 4.90 2.95
N ALA A 36 4.18 4.40 2.45
CA ALA A 36 4.31 4.00 1.05
C ALA A 36 4.04 2.49 0.93
N PHE A 37 3.22 2.11 -0.03
CA PHE A 37 2.94 0.72 -0.38
C PHE A 37 3.65 0.36 -1.68
N TYR A 38 4.20 -0.84 -1.70
CA TYR A 38 4.90 -1.39 -2.85
C TYR A 38 4.43 -2.80 -3.12
N ILE A 39 4.40 -3.18 -4.40
CA ILE A 39 4.16 -4.55 -4.83
C ILE A 39 5.39 -5.06 -5.57
N ASN A 40 5.72 -6.34 -5.38
CA ASN A 40 6.70 -7.03 -6.20
C ASN A 40 6.01 -7.73 -7.37
N ILE A 41 6.30 -7.30 -8.59
CA ILE A 41 5.80 -7.88 -9.86
C ILE A 41 7.00 -8.11 -10.76
N ASP A 42 7.20 -9.34 -11.23
CA ASP A 42 8.29 -9.70 -12.14
C ASP A 42 9.67 -9.17 -11.67
N GLU A 43 9.98 -9.40 -10.39
CA GLU A 43 11.20 -8.95 -9.69
C GLU A 43 11.37 -7.43 -9.58
N ARG A 44 10.32 -6.66 -9.86
CA ARG A 44 10.33 -5.18 -9.76
C ARG A 44 9.46 -4.72 -8.60
N LEU A 45 10.04 -3.86 -7.77
CA LEU A 45 9.34 -3.18 -6.69
C LEU A 45 8.64 -1.91 -7.22
N ILE A 46 7.32 -1.94 -7.35
CA ILE A 46 6.51 -0.86 -7.90
C ILE A 46 5.78 -0.15 -6.75
N ASN A 47 5.81 1.18 -6.68
CA ASN A 47 5.03 1.93 -5.70
C ASN A 47 3.56 2.00 -6.15
N ILE A 48 2.67 1.49 -5.31
CA ILE A 48 1.22 1.36 -5.59
C ILE A 48 0.38 2.27 -4.68
N SER A 49 1.01 3.19 -3.96
CA SER A 49 0.33 4.04 -2.97
C SER A 49 -0.74 4.92 -3.62
N LYS A 50 -0.49 5.37 -4.87
CA LYS A 50 -1.45 6.16 -5.64
C LYS A 50 -2.64 5.33 -6.09
N ASP A 51 -2.38 4.12 -6.58
CA ASP A 51 -3.44 3.20 -7.03
C ASP A 51 -4.34 2.80 -5.87
N ILE A 52 -3.75 2.46 -4.72
CA ILE A 52 -4.50 2.19 -3.48
C ILE A 52 -5.34 3.41 -3.11
N ALA A 53 -4.71 4.58 -2.94
CA ALA A 53 -5.40 5.80 -2.51
C ALA A 53 -6.60 6.14 -3.40
N ASN A 54 -6.44 6.03 -4.73
CA ASN A 54 -7.53 6.25 -5.68
C ASN A 54 -8.66 5.23 -5.53
N VAL A 55 -8.34 3.95 -5.33
CA VAL A 55 -9.35 2.90 -5.20
C VAL A 55 -10.15 3.04 -3.89
N ILE A 56 -9.51 3.36 -2.77
CA ILE A 56 -10.19 3.44 -1.46
C ILE A 56 -10.61 4.87 -1.05
N ASP A 57 -10.43 5.84 -1.95
CA ASP A 57 -10.72 7.27 -1.77
C ASP A 57 -9.98 7.88 -0.55
N GLU A 58 -8.69 7.57 -0.44
CA GLU A 58 -7.82 8.08 0.64
C GLU A 58 -6.89 9.20 0.17
N LYS A 59 -6.46 10.03 1.12
CA LYS A 59 -5.55 11.14 0.82
C LYS A 59 -4.14 10.64 0.49
N ILE A 60 -3.66 11.07 -0.67
CA ILE A 60 -2.27 10.89 -1.08
C ILE A 60 -1.46 12.16 -0.86
N GLN A 61 -0.21 11.99 -0.43
CA GLN A 61 0.77 13.05 -0.40
C GLN A 61 2.03 12.59 -1.13
N ASN A 62 2.72 13.50 -1.80
CA ASN A 62 4.06 13.23 -2.32
C ASN A 62 5.08 13.75 -1.30
N ASN A 63 5.94 12.86 -0.78
CA ASN A 63 6.97 13.20 0.20
C ASN A 63 8.35 13.45 -0.46
N GLY A 64 8.37 13.85 -1.73
CA GLY A 64 9.59 14.14 -2.52
C GLY A 64 10.26 12.91 -3.15
N SER A 65 10.18 11.74 -2.50
CA SER A 65 10.78 10.49 -2.99
C SER A 65 9.77 9.42 -3.40
N SER A 66 8.54 9.50 -2.88
CA SER A 66 7.49 8.53 -3.13
C SER A 66 6.11 9.09 -2.78
N ASN A 67 5.09 8.56 -3.44
CA ASN A 67 3.71 8.73 -3.04
C ASN A 67 3.48 7.95 -1.73
N VAL A 68 2.79 8.59 -0.78
CA VAL A 68 2.44 8.04 0.52
C VAL A 68 0.98 8.28 0.83
N ILE A 69 0.34 7.33 1.49
CA ILE A 69 -1.01 7.47 2.05
C ILE A 69 -0.88 8.01 3.47
N VAL A 70 -1.68 9.02 3.80
CA VAL A 70 -1.70 9.63 5.14
C VAL A 70 -2.77 8.95 5.97
N ILE A 71 -2.35 8.14 6.95
CA ILE A 71 -3.23 7.29 7.73
C ILE A 71 -3.21 7.74 9.19
N LYS A 72 -4.39 7.88 9.78
CA LYS A 72 -4.56 8.07 11.23
C LYS A 72 -4.58 6.70 11.88
N GLY A 73 -3.73 6.49 12.89
CA GLY A 73 -3.64 5.22 13.60
C GLY A 73 -2.22 4.89 14.00
N CYS A 74 -2.08 3.81 14.79
CA CYS A 74 -0.81 3.31 15.27
C CYS A 74 -0.74 1.80 15.24
N GLY A 75 0.28 1.27 14.58
CA GLY A 75 0.56 -0.17 14.56
C GLY A 75 0.54 -0.73 13.15
N SER A 76 0.51 -2.06 13.08
CA SER A 76 0.37 -2.83 11.84
C SER A 76 -1.07 -2.89 11.35
N ASP A 77 -2.03 -2.79 12.28
CA ASP A 77 -3.47 -2.79 12.07
C ASP A 77 -3.92 -1.81 10.97
N MET A 78 -3.39 -0.59 10.97
CA MET A 78 -3.69 0.42 9.94
C MET A 78 -3.26 -0.01 8.53
N VAL A 79 -2.19 -0.80 8.41
CA VAL A 79 -1.72 -1.32 7.11
C VAL A 79 -2.68 -2.39 6.63
N PHE A 80 -3.10 -3.29 7.52
CA PHE A 80 -4.08 -4.33 7.21
C PHE A 80 -5.42 -3.74 6.81
N GLU A 81 -5.91 -2.72 7.52
CA GLU A 81 -7.18 -2.06 7.22
C GLU A 81 -7.18 -1.45 5.80
N ILE A 82 -6.10 -0.75 5.44
CA ILE A 82 -5.96 -0.13 4.12
C ILE A 82 -5.92 -1.18 3.01
N LEU A 83 -5.14 -2.25 3.19
CA LEU A 83 -5.09 -3.35 2.23
C LEU A 83 -6.44 -4.08 2.14
N TYR A 84 -7.09 -4.34 3.27
CA TYR A 84 -8.41 -4.95 3.31
C TYR A 84 -9.43 -4.13 2.52
N ARG A 85 -9.52 -2.81 2.76
CA ARG A 85 -10.40 -1.92 2.01
C ARG A 85 -10.09 -1.92 0.51
N PHE A 86 -8.80 -1.94 0.15
CA PHE A 86 -8.34 -1.94 -1.23
C PHE A 86 -8.75 -3.22 -1.97
N PHE A 87 -8.40 -4.38 -1.42
CA PHE A 87 -8.73 -5.67 -2.01
C PHE A 87 -10.23 -5.95 -2.03
N ASN A 88 -10.95 -5.54 -0.98
CA ASN A 88 -12.41 -5.64 -0.92
C ASN A 88 -13.07 -4.84 -2.05
N ARG A 89 -12.59 -3.61 -2.34
CA ARG A 89 -13.09 -2.82 -3.48
C ARG A 89 -12.73 -3.42 -4.83
N LEU A 90 -11.59 -4.08 -4.95
CA LEU A 90 -11.17 -4.75 -6.18
C LEU A 90 -11.84 -6.12 -6.38
N SER A 91 -12.54 -6.67 -5.37
CA SER A 91 -13.02 -8.06 -5.38
C SER A 91 -11.89 -9.07 -5.63
N VAL A 92 -10.69 -8.79 -5.11
CA VAL A 92 -9.49 -9.62 -5.22
C VAL A 92 -9.16 -10.22 -3.85
N THR A 93 -8.65 -11.46 -3.82
CA THR A 93 -8.26 -12.12 -2.57
C THR A 93 -7.11 -11.37 -1.90
N VAL A 94 -7.25 -11.11 -0.59
CA VAL A 94 -6.17 -10.50 0.20
C VAL A 94 -4.99 -11.47 0.28
N PRO A 95 -3.77 -11.09 -0.13
CA PRO A 95 -2.61 -11.96 -0.02
C PRO A 95 -2.32 -12.27 1.45
N SER A 96 -2.04 -13.55 1.74
CA SER A 96 -1.86 -14.07 3.10
C SER A 96 -0.55 -13.62 3.77
N ASN A 97 0.43 -13.12 3.01
CA ASN A 97 1.75 -12.75 3.50
C ASN A 97 2.11 -11.31 3.07
N GLY A 98 2.01 -10.35 3.99
CA GLY A 98 2.67 -9.05 3.86
C GLY A 98 4.06 -9.09 4.49
N ILE A 99 5.08 -8.57 3.79
CA ILE A 99 6.39 -8.31 4.41
C ILE A 99 6.30 -6.91 5.02
N TYR A 100 6.14 -6.85 6.34
CA TYR A 100 6.07 -5.59 7.11
C TYR A 100 7.47 -5.17 7.53
N THR A 101 8.19 -4.47 6.65
CA THR A 101 9.50 -3.92 7.01
C THR A 101 9.31 -2.57 7.70
N TYR A 102 9.38 -2.56 9.04
CA TYR A 102 9.46 -1.34 9.84
C TYR A 102 10.89 -0.81 9.81
N GLN A 103 11.19 0.13 8.92
CA GLN A 103 12.34 1.00 9.09
C GLN A 103 11.86 2.36 9.58
N LEU A 104 12.05 2.62 10.87
CA LEU A 104 12.09 3.97 11.41
C LEU A 104 13.45 4.54 10.98
N ILE A 105 13.44 5.43 10.00
CA ILE A 105 14.59 6.32 9.71
C ILE A 105 14.36 7.61 10.48
#